data_AF-A0A0B6F2U7-F1
#
_entry.id   AF-A0A0B6F2U7-F1
#
_cell.length_a   1.000
_cell.length_b   1.000
_cell.length_c   1.000
_cell.angle_alpha   90.00
_cell.angle_beta   90.00
_cell.angle_gamma   90.00
#
_symmetry.space_group_name_H-M   'P 1'
#
loop_
_entity.id
_entity.type
_entity.pdbx_description
1 polymer ?
#
loop_
_entity_poly.entity_id
_entity_poly.type
_entity_poly.pdbx_seq_one_letter_code
_entity_poly.pdbx_strand_id
1 'polypeptide(L)'
;MNYEAVAALEPDLILDVRSSGDQERYDMLSAIAPVIGVSVGGDKYKTSRDEQLTMIGAALGKPAEAQEQIEQLQERISGIAADHPEWSGTTFAVLGRTATTWGAYNDGTNRADQLIELGFSLNPWVKSQSASAKNISVPLSGETLSNADSDVVIAQAVSTDISTVETDPAWMGLPAVREGRAIVMPKELSQAFSLATAESTNYALDERVPLLEDIVPV
;
A
#
# COMPACT_ATOMS: atom_id res chain seq x y z
N MET A 1 -6.36 -5.34 19.15
CA MET A 1 -6.42 -4.02 19.80
C MET A 1 -6.66 -4.23 21.28
N ASN A 2 -6.03 -3.44 22.15
CA ASN A 2 -6.29 -3.47 23.59
C ASN A 2 -7.10 -2.22 23.98
N TYR A 3 -8.41 -2.37 24.22
CA TYR A 3 -9.30 -1.25 24.52
C TYR A 3 -9.08 -0.66 25.91
N GLU A 4 -8.68 -1.47 26.90
CA GLU A 4 -8.36 -1.00 28.25
C GLU A 4 -7.14 -0.05 28.22
N ALA A 5 -6.14 -0.38 27.40
CA ALA A 5 -4.99 0.49 27.19
C ALA A 5 -5.37 1.82 26.53
N VAL A 6 -6.34 1.82 25.60
CA VAL A 6 -6.85 3.06 24.98
C VAL A 6 -7.62 3.89 26.01
N ALA A 7 -8.50 3.28 26.80
CA ALA A 7 -9.27 3.96 27.83
C ALA A 7 -8.38 4.58 28.91
N ALA A 8 -7.28 3.91 29.28
CA ALA A 8 -6.32 4.41 30.25
C ALA A 8 -5.55 5.67 29.79
N LEU A 9 -5.59 6.00 28.50
CA LEU A 9 -5.02 7.26 27.97
C LEU A 9 -5.97 8.46 28.13
N GLU A 10 -7.21 8.23 28.58
CA GLU A 10 -8.26 9.24 28.72
C GLU A 10 -8.41 10.14 27.46
N PRO A 11 -8.57 9.57 26.26
CA PRO A 11 -8.62 10.37 25.04
C PRO A 11 -9.90 11.22 24.97
N ASP A 12 -9.79 12.40 24.37
CA ASP A 12 -10.93 13.25 24.01
C ASP A 12 -11.42 13.01 22.58
N LEU A 13 -10.62 12.32 21.76
CA LEU A 13 -10.92 11.93 20.38
C LEU A 13 -10.12 10.67 20.01
N ILE A 14 -10.74 9.76 19.25
CA ILE A 14 -10.08 8.57 18.69
C ILE A 14 -10.16 8.62 17.16
N LEU A 15 -8.99 8.58 16.51
CA LEU A 15 -8.87 8.53 15.05
C LEU A 15 -8.66 7.07 14.61
N ASP A 16 -9.71 6.43 14.12
CA ASP A 16 -9.72 5.06 13.58
C ASP A 16 -10.01 5.05 12.06
N VAL A 17 -9.49 6.06 11.36
CA VAL A 17 -9.86 6.43 9.98
C VAL A 17 -9.53 5.39 8.92
N ARG A 18 -8.55 4.50 9.18
CA ARG A 18 -8.19 3.37 8.31
C ARG A 18 -8.10 2.10 9.13
N SER A 19 -9.23 1.43 9.29
CA SER A 19 -9.34 0.25 10.14
C SER A 19 -10.21 -0.84 9.49
N SER A 20 -10.56 -1.87 10.26
CA SER A 20 -11.49 -2.91 9.80
C SER A 20 -12.92 -2.38 9.60
N GLY A 21 -13.27 -1.21 10.14
CA GLY A 21 -14.61 -0.64 10.04
C GLY A 21 -15.72 -1.50 10.68
N ASP A 22 -15.37 -2.45 11.55
CA ASP A 22 -16.35 -3.33 12.20
C ASP A 22 -17.20 -2.54 13.21
N GLN A 23 -18.52 -2.74 13.18
CA GLN A 23 -19.44 -2.02 14.07
C GLN A 23 -19.11 -2.25 15.55
N GLU A 24 -18.82 -3.50 15.93
CA GLU A 24 -18.44 -3.83 17.31
C GLU A 24 -17.20 -3.05 17.77
N ARG A 25 -16.20 -2.89 16.89
CA ARG A 25 -15.01 -2.10 17.19
C ARG A 25 -15.37 -0.63 17.39
N TYR A 26 -16.20 -0.07 16.51
CA TYR A 26 -16.66 1.31 16.63
C TYR A 26 -17.42 1.54 17.94
N ASP A 27 -18.33 0.64 18.31
CA ASP A 27 -19.12 0.73 19.54
C ASP A 27 -18.23 0.68 20.78
N MET A 28 -17.24 -0.23 20.79
CA MET A 28 -16.28 -0.35 21.89
C MET A 28 -15.38 0.89 22.04
N LEU A 29 -14.95 1.50 20.93
CA LEU A 29 -14.17 2.75 20.97
C LEU A 29 -15.05 3.96 21.34
N SER A 30 -16.30 4.00 20.86
CA SER A 30 -17.24 5.08 21.14
C SER A 30 -17.69 5.14 22.60
N ALA A 31 -17.59 4.02 23.32
CA ALA A 31 -17.77 3.98 24.77
C ALA A 31 -16.64 4.68 25.54
N ILE A 32 -15.49 4.94 24.90
CA ILE A 32 -14.31 5.60 25.49
C ILE A 32 -14.34 7.10 25.17
N ALA A 33 -14.44 7.46 23.89
CA ALA A 33 -14.41 8.84 23.40
C ALA A 33 -15.07 8.94 22.00
N PRO A 34 -15.37 10.14 21.48
CA PRO A 34 -15.78 10.31 20.09
C PRO A 34 -14.81 9.65 19.11
N VAL A 35 -15.34 8.95 18.10
CA VAL A 35 -14.54 8.19 17.12
C VAL A 35 -14.74 8.74 15.72
N ILE A 36 -13.65 8.97 15.00
CA ILE A 36 -13.65 9.19 13.56
C ILE A 36 -13.14 7.90 12.91
N GLY A 37 -14.06 7.10 12.41
CA GLY A 37 -13.79 5.78 11.83
C GLY A 37 -14.03 5.75 10.32
N VAL A 38 -13.79 4.58 9.72
CA VAL A 38 -14.15 4.30 8.31
C VAL A 38 -15.61 4.66 8.05
N SER A 39 -15.88 5.33 6.94
CA SER A 39 -17.24 5.72 6.51
C SER A 39 -18.20 4.53 6.49
N VAL A 40 -19.48 4.75 6.80
CA VAL A 40 -20.50 3.69 6.79
C VAL A 40 -20.57 3.04 5.40
N GLY A 41 -20.39 1.71 5.34
CA GLY A 41 -20.33 0.98 4.08
C GLY A 41 -19.00 1.09 3.32
N GLY A 42 -18.00 1.76 3.90
CA GLY A 42 -16.64 1.82 3.39
C GLY A 42 -15.92 0.47 3.47
N ASP A 43 -14.99 0.27 2.54
CA ASP A 43 -14.20 -0.95 2.47
C ASP A 43 -13.12 -0.99 3.56
N LYS A 44 -12.95 -2.17 4.18
CA LYS A 44 -11.95 -2.39 5.24
C LYS A 44 -10.55 -2.03 4.77
N TYR A 45 -9.85 -1.18 5.53
CA TYR A 45 -8.47 -0.72 5.27
C TYR A 45 -8.26 0.00 3.92
N LYS A 46 -9.33 0.42 3.25
CA LYS A 46 -9.27 1.09 1.93
C LYS A 46 -9.52 2.59 1.96
N THR A 47 -9.78 3.20 3.11
CA THR A 47 -9.76 4.68 3.23
C THR A 47 -8.45 5.19 2.64
N SER A 48 -8.53 6.04 1.62
CA SER A 48 -7.34 6.50 0.91
C SER A 48 -6.49 7.39 1.82
N ARG A 49 -5.22 7.62 1.46
CA ARG A 49 -4.34 8.55 2.19
C ARG A 49 -4.95 9.95 2.26
N ASP A 50 -5.46 10.45 1.14
CA ASP A 50 -6.01 11.80 1.02
C ASP A 50 -7.34 11.90 1.79
N GLU A 51 -8.17 10.84 1.78
CA GLU A 51 -9.38 10.77 2.59
C GLU A 51 -9.04 10.73 4.09
N GLN A 52 -8.05 9.93 4.51
CA GLN A 52 -7.57 9.92 5.89
C GLN A 52 -7.12 11.32 6.34
N LEU A 53 -6.30 12.02 5.54
CA LEU A 53 -5.87 13.39 5.84
C LEU A 53 -7.06 14.35 5.93
N THR A 54 -8.01 14.25 5.01
CA THR A 54 -9.22 15.08 5.02
C THR A 54 -10.04 14.86 6.30
N MET A 55 -10.27 13.59 6.68
CA MET A 55 -11.00 13.23 7.89
C MET A 55 -10.29 13.72 9.15
N ILE A 56 -8.97 13.52 9.24
CA ILE A 56 -8.14 13.95 10.37
C ILE A 56 -8.12 15.48 10.45
N GLY A 57 -7.88 16.17 9.34
CA GLY A 57 -7.86 17.62 9.26
C GLY A 57 -9.19 18.23 9.70
N ALA A 58 -10.32 17.67 9.26
CA ALA A 58 -11.64 18.11 9.70
C ALA A 58 -11.84 17.90 11.20
N ALA A 59 -11.48 16.73 11.73
CA ALA A 59 -11.63 16.40 13.14
C ALA A 59 -10.77 17.28 14.07
N LEU A 60 -9.58 17.69 13.60
CA LEU A 60 -8.65 18.55 14.34
C LEU A 60 -8.87 20.05 14.09
N GLY A 61 -9.87 20.44 13.29
CA GLY A 61 -10.12 21.85 12.94
C GLY A 61 -9.03 22.46 12.04
N LYS A 62 -8.31 21.63 11.30
CA LYS A 62 -7.16 21.95 10.42
C LYS A 62 -7.38 21.51 8.96
N PRO A 63 -8.53 21.80 8.32
CA PRO A 63 -8.79 21.34 6.95
C PRO A 63 -7.82 21.97 5.93
N ALA A 64 -7.37 23.21 6.14
CA ALA A 64 -6.43 23.87 5.26
C ALA A 64 -5.04 23.21 5.30
N GLU A 65 -4.54 22.85 6.49
CA GLU A 65 -3.26 22.15 6.64
C GLU A 65 -3.31 20.74 6.02
N ALA A 66 -4.43 20.04 6.17
CA ALA A 66 -4.62 18.73 5.52
C ALA A 66 -4.62 18.85 3.99
N GLN A 67 -5.30 19.86 3.44
CA GLN A 67 -5.32 20.11 2.00
C GLN A 67 -3.93 20.46 1.48
N GLU A 68 -3.18 21.30 2.19
CA GLU A 68 -1.80 21.64 1.83
C GLU A 68 -0.89 20.40 1.78
N GLN A 69 -0.99 19.50 2.77
CA GLN A 69 -0.22 18.24 2.76
C GLN A 69 -0.58 17.32 1.59
N ILE A 70 -1.87 17.25 1.22
CA ILE A 70 -2.33 16.48 0.06
C ILE A 70 -1.71 17.05 -1.22
N GLU A 71 -1.79 18.38 -1.40
CA GLU A 71 -1.25 19.07 -2.58
C GLU A 71 0.26 18.91 -2.70
N GLN A 72 1.02 19.09 -1.62
CA GLN A 72 2.48 18.92 -1.60
C GLN A 72 2.88 17.50 -2.01
N LEU A 73 2.16 16.49 -1.53
CA LEU A 73 2.46 15.11 -1.88
C LEU A 73 2.10 14.78 -3.34
N GLN A 74 0.96 15.29 -3.83
CA GLN A 74 0.58 15.16 -5.25
C GLN A 74 1.58 15.86 -6.18
N GLU A 75 2.03 17.07 -5.82
CA GLU A 75 3.08 17.79 -6.54
C GLU A 75 4.38 16.98 -6.57
N ARG A 76 4.80 16.43 -5.43
CA ARG A 76 5.98 15.56 -5.36
C ARG A 76 5.86 14.33 -6.27
N ILE A 77 4.74 13.61 -6.20
CA ILE A 77 4.52 12.40 -7.00
C ILE A 77 4.51 12.73 -8.50
N SER A 78 3.82 13.79 -8.89
CA SER A 78 3.78 14.24 -10.29
C SER A 78 5.12 14.76 -10.79
N GLY A 79 5.92 15.42 -9.95
CA GLY A 79 7.29 15.82 -10.26
C GLY A 79 8.18 14.60 -10.56
N ILE A 80 8.14 13.59 -9.69
CA ILE A 80 8.85 12.32 -9.92
C ILE A 80 8.39 11.68 -11.23
N ALA A 81 7.08 11.54 -11.46
CA ALA A 81 6.57 10.95 -12.70
C ALA A 81 6.99 11.73 -13.97
N ALA A 82 7.11 13.07 -13.87
CA ALA A 82 7.57 13.92 -14.97
C ALA A 82 9.07 13.78 -15.24
N ASP A 83 9.86 13.53 -14.20
CA ASP A 83 11.31 13.27 -14.30
C ASP A 83 11.60 11.85 -14.87
N HIS A 84 10.63 10.94 -14.82
CA HIS A 84 10.73 9.56 -15.30
C HIS A 84 9.67 9.17 -16.35
N PRO A 85 9.64 9.81 -17.54
CA PRO A 85 8.68 9.48 -18.58
C PRO A 85 8.74 8.02 -19.06
N GLU A 86 9.88 7.35 -18.91
CA GLU A 86 10.10 5.93 -19.22
C GLU A 86 9.29 4.96 -18.33
N TRP A 87 8.82 5.41 -17.17
CA TRP A 87 7.94 4.60 -16.31
C TRP A 87 6.51 4.50 -16.86
N SER A 88 6.11 5.46 -17.71
CA SER A 88 4.78 5.51 -18.28
C SER A 88 4.46 4.26 -19.10
N GLY A 89 3.50 3.47 -18.63
CA GLY A 89 3.05 2.25 -19.32
C GLY A 89 3.89 1.01 -19.04
N THR A 90 5.02 1.14 -18.36
CA THR A 90 5.83 0.01 -17.88
C THR A 90 5.00 -0.83 -16.92
N THR A 91 4.90 -2.14 -17.18
CA THR A 91 4.02 -3.00 -16.39
C THR A 91 4.62 -3.35 -15.04
N PHE A 92 3.80 -3.39 -13.99
CA PHE A 92 4.28 -3.79 -12.66
C PHE A 92 3.35 -4.78 -11.96
N ALA A 93 3.92 -5.54 -11.02
CA ALA A 93 3.16 -6.23 -9.99
C ALA A 93 3.80 -6.03 -8.62
N VAL A 94 2.96 -5.91 -7.58
CA VAL A 94 3.38 -5.93 -6.19
C VAL A 94 2.88 -7.23 -5.56
N LEU A 95 3.80 -8.04 -5.04
CA LEU A 95 3.56 -9.38 -4.53
C LEU A 95 3.80 -9.43 -3.01
N GLY A 96 2.81 -9.88 -2.25
CA GLY A 96 2.95 -10.17 -0.83
C GLY A 96 3.23 -11.65 -0.59
N ARG A 97 4.29 -11.95 0.17
CA ARG A 97 4.64 -13.31 0.60
C ARG A 97 4.43 -13.47 2.09
N THR A 98 3.51 -14.34 2.48
CA THR A 98 3.38 -14.79 3.88
C THR A 98 4.35 -15.94 4.15
N ALA A 99 4.24 -16.63 5.29
CA ALA A 99 4.98 -17.88 5.51
C ALA A 99 4.56 -19.01 4.54
N THR A 100 3.31 -19.03 4.05
CA THR A 100 2.75 -20.16 3.29
C THR A 100 2.15 -19.81 1.94
N THR A 101 1.88 -18.54 1.66
CA THR A 101 1.13 -18.12 0.46
C THR A 101 1.72 -16.88 -0.19
N TRP A 102 1.41 -16.72 -1.48
CA TRP A 102 1.62 -15.51 -2.24
C TRP A 102 0.29 -14.80 -2.52
N GLY A 103 0.36 -13.50 -2.79
CA GLY A 103 -0.75 -12.75 -3.38
C GLY A 103 -0.26 -11.53 -4.15
N ALA A 104 -0.95 -11.16 -5.22
CA ALA A 104 -0.69 -9.91 -5.94
C ALA A 104 -1.67 -8.84 -5.48
N TYR A 105 -1.17 -7.65 -5.14
CA TYR A 105 -2.01 -6.53 -4.71
C TYR A 105 -2.75 -5.90 -5.90
N ASN A 106 -4.02 -5.58 -5.65
CA ASN A 106 -4.91 -4.99 -6.64
C ASN A 106 -4.77 -3.46 -6.66
N ASP A 107 -5.29 -2.82 -7.70
CA ASP A 107 -5.57 -1.39 -7.69
C ASP A 107 -6.60 -1.03 -6.60
N GLY A 108 -6.57 0.22 -6.13
CA GLY A 108 -7.41 0.71 -5.03
C GLY A 108 -6.97 0.23 -3.65
N THR A 109 -5.70 -0.14 -3.46
CA THR A 109 -5.16 -0.69 -2.20
C THR A 109 -4.02 0.12 -1.59
N ASN A 110 -3.78 1.35 -2.08
CA ASN A 110 -2.59 2.19 -1.84
C ASN A 110 -1.27 1.56 -2.34
N ARG A 111 -1.10 0.25 -2.18
CA ARG A 111 0.11 -0.48 -2.57
C ARG A 111 0.32 -0.42 -4.08
N ALA A 112 -0.66 -0.82 -4.87
CA ALA A 112 -0.57 -0.67 -6.32
C ALA A 112 -0.68 0.81 -6.74
N ASP A 113 -1.55 1.58 -6.07
CA ASP A 113 -1.88 2.94 -6.50
C ASP A 113 -0.66 3.86 -6.50
N GLN A 114 0.26 3.74 -5.54
CA GLN A 114 1.48 4.57 -5.53
C GLN A 114 2.36 4.37 -6.77
N LEU A 115 2.35 3.21 -7.41
CA LEU A 115 3.10 2.96 -8.65
C LEU A 115 2.30 3.44 -9.87
N ILE A 116 0.97 3.32 -9.81
CA ILE A 116 0.08 3.88 -10.83
C ILE A 116 0.18 5.41 -10.87
N GLU A 117 0.24 6.06 -9.71
CA GLU A 117 0.43 7.52 -9.59
C GLU A 117 1.78 7.98 -10.17
N LEU A 118 2.79 7.10 -10.19
CA LEU A 118 4.09 7.33 -10.84
C LEU A 118 4.10 7.02 -12.34
N GLY A 119 2.96 6.59 -12.92
CA GLY A 119 2.81 6.33 -14.36
C GLY A 119 2.91 4.86 -14.78
N PHE A 120 3.26 3.95 -13.88
CA PHE A 120 3.31 2.52 -14.19
C PHE A 120 1.91 1.93 -14.43
N SER A 121 1.86 0.83 -15.17
CA SER A 121 0.61 0.10 -15.45
C SER A 121 0.55 -1.21 -14.67
N LEU A 122 -0.50 -1.40 -13.85
CA LEU A 122 -0.69 -2.66 -13.14
C LEU A 122 -0.78 -3.83 -14.15
N ASN A 123 -0.12 -4.93 -13.83
CA ASN A 123 -0.12 -6.16 -14.61
C ASN A 123 -1.54 -6.50 -15.11
N PRO A 124 -1.74 -6.72 -16.42
CA PRO A 124 -3.07 -6.93 -16.99
C PRO A 124 -3.83 -8.13 -16.40
N TRP A 125 -3.12 -9.21 -16.07
CA TRP A 125 -3.74 -10.37 -15.44
C TRP A 125 -4.21 -10.02 -14.02
N VAL A 126 -3.36 -9.40 -13.20
CA VAL A 126 -3.72 -8.96 -11.84
C VAL A 126 -4.91 -7.99 -11.88
N LYS A 127 -4.88 -7.02 -12.81
CA LYS A 127 -5.98 -6.07 -13.03
C LYS A 127 -7.29 -6.77 -13.42
N SER A 128 -7.23 -7.79 -14.28
CA SER A 128 -8.43 -8.56 -14.67
C SER A 128 -9.06 -9.33 -13.50
N GLN A 129 -8.23 -9.80 -12.56
CA GLN A 129 -8.70 -10.48 -11.36
C GLN A 129 -9.23 -9.50 -10.29
N SER A 130 -8.69 -8.27 -10.26
CA SER A 130 -9.06 -7.21 -9.33
C SER A 130 -10.53 -6.79 -9.46
N ALA A 131 -11.05 -6.74 -10.70
CA ALA A 131 -12.45 -6.37 -10.98
C ALA A 131 -13.50 -7.26 -10.29
N SER A 132 -13.12 -8.46 -9.86
CA SER A 132 -13.99 -9.41 -9.16
C SER A 132 -13.64 -9.58 -7.68
N ALA A 133 -12.55 -8.95 -7.20
CA ALA A 133 -11.97 -9.22 -5.91
C ALA A 133 -12.55 -8.30 -4.82
N LYS A 134 -13.15 -8.91 -3.78
CA LYS A 134 -13.46 -8.21 -2.51
C LYS A 134 -12.23 -8.02 -1.62
N ASN A 135 -11.15 -8.74 -1.91
CA ASN A 135 -9.91 -8.72 -1.14
C ASN A 135 -8.92 -7.70 -1.73
N ILE A 136 -8.02 -7.19 -0.88
CA ILE A 136 -6.93 -6.28 -1.29
C ILE A 136 -5.86 -6.96 -2.16
N SER A 137 -5.94 -8.27 -2.35
CA SER A 137 -4.99 -9.04 -3.16
C SER A 137 -5.65 -10.26 -3.79
N VAL A 138 -5.16 -10.63 -4.97
CA VAL A 138 -5.47 -11.89 -5.64
C VAL A 138 -4.56 -12.98 -5.09
N PRO A 139 -5.10 -14.09 -4.55
CA PRO A 139 -4.29 -15.18 -4.02
C PRO A 139 -3.52 -15.89 -5.13
N LEU A 140 -2.26 -16.21 -4.86
CA LEU A 140 -1.36 -16.90 -5.78
C LEU A 140 -0.77 -18.15 -5.11
N SER A 141 -0.60 -19.21 -5.90
CA SER A 141 0.25 -20.34 -5.55
C SER A 141 1.62 -20.16 -6.20
N GLY A 142 2.59 -21.02 -5.85
CA GLY A 142 3.88 -21.04 -6.55
C GLY A 142 3.73 -21.31 -8.06
N GLU A 143 2.69 -22.03 -8.48
CA GLU A 143 2.42 -22.33 -9.90
C GLU A 143 1.80 -21.16 -10.65
N THR A 144 1.03 -20.30 -9.97
CA THR A 144 0.35 -19.16 -10.61
C THR A 144 1.08 -17.84 -10.44
N LEU A 145 2.19 -17.81 -9.68
CA LEU A 145 2.98 -16.60 -9.43
C LEU A 145 3.45 -15.93 -10.74
N SER A 146 3.80 -16.73 -11.75
CA SER A 146 4.25 -16.25 -13.06
C SER A 146 3.19 -15.46 -13.83
N ASN A 147 1.90 -15.59 -13.51
CA ASN A 147 0.86 -14.75 -14.11
C ASN A 147 1.02 -13.27 -13.72
N ALA A 148 1.68 -12.99 -12.60
CA ALA A 148 1.96 -11.65 -12.12
C ALA A 148 3.37 -11.16 -12.51
N ASP A 149 4.15 -11.93 -13.27
CA ASP A 149 5.41 -11.44 -13.83
C ASP A 149 5.17 -10.22 -14.73
N SER A 150 6.04 -9.22 -14.64
CA SER A 150 5.84 -7.90 -15.24
C SER A 150 7.18 -7.26 -15.60
N ASP A 151 7.18 -6.07 -16.21
CA ASP A 151 8.40 -5.30 -16.48
C ASP A 151 9.14 -4.93 -15.18
N VAL A 152 8.39 -4.70 -14.10
CA VAL A 152 8.89 -4.52 -12.74
C VAL A 152 8.12 -5.40 -11.76
N VAL A 153 8.82 -6.16 -10.91
CA VAL A 153 8.16 -6.95 -9.86
C VAL A 153 8.69 -6.55 -8.49
N ILE A 154 7.80 -6.13 -7.59
CA ILE A 154 8.15 -5.74 -6.22
C ILE A 154 7.57 -6.77 -5.26
N ALA A 155 8.39 -7.36 -4.39
CA ALA A 155 7.96 -8.30 -3.37
C ALA A 155 8.01 -7.71 -1.95
N GLN A 156 7.03 -8.10 -1.15
CA GLN A 156 6.89 -7.76 0.27
C GLN A 156 6.89 -9.03 1.11
N ALA A 157 7.76 -9.11 2.12
CA ALA A 157 7.62 -10.10 3.19
C ALA A 157 6.51 -9.65 4.16
N VAL A 158 5.41 -10.40 4.21
CA VAL A 158 4.23 -10.11 5.02
C VAL A 158 4.21 -11.03 6.24
N SER A 159 4.48 -10.47 7.42
CA SER A 159 4.57 -11.23 8.68
C SER A 159 5.52 -12.43 8.60
N THR A 160 6.56 -12.32 7.76
CA THR A 160 7.61 -13.31 7.54
C THR A 160 8.94 -12.60 7.31
N ASP A 161 10.02 -13.36 7.16
CA ASP A 161 11.35 -12.83 6.86
C ASP A 161 11.57 -12.59 5.36
N ILE A 162 12.41 -11.62 5.01
CA ILE A 162 12.79 -11.33 3.60
C ILE A 162 13.38 -12.57 2.93
N SER A 163 14.16 -13.38 3.66
CA SER A 163 14.70 -14.64 3.14
C SER A 163 13.62 -15.63 2.68
N THR A 164 12.38 -15.51 3.19
CA THR A 164 11.24 -16.33 2.74
C THR A 164 10.85 -16.00 1.30
N VAL A 165 11.05 -14.75 0.87
CA VAL A 165 10.86 -14.32 -0.52
C VAL A 165 12.05 -14.77 -1.36
N GLU A 166 13.26 -14.38 -0.94
CA GLU A 166 14.48 -14.55 -1.73
C GLU A 166 14.81 -16.01 -2.03
N THR A 167 14.47 -16.92 -1.11
CA THR A 167 14.73 -18.36 -1.27
C THR A 167 13.56 -19.14 -1.87
N ASP A 168 12.44 -18.48 -2.19
CA ASP A 168 11.27 -19.14 -2.78
C ASP A 168 11.55 -19.54 -4.24
N PRO A 169 11.46 -20.84 -4.61
CA PRO A 169 11.71 -21.27 -5.98
C PRO A 169 10.77 -20.65 -7.02
N ALA A 170 9.53 -20.31 -6.65
CA ALA A 170 8.60 -19.64 -7.55
C ALA A 170 9.06 -18.21 -7.82
N TRP A 171 9.54 -17.50 -6.80
CA TRP A 171 10.11 -16.15 -6.92
C TRP A 171 11.36 -16.14 -7.80
N MET A 172 12.35 -16.97 -7.47
CA MET A 172 13.57 -17.14 -8.29
C MET A 172 13.26 -17.63 -9.72
N GLY A 173 12.07 -18.20 -9.90
CA GLY A 173 11.53 -18.68 -11.16
C GLY A 173 11.06 -17.58 -12.13
N LEU A 174 10.77 -16.38 -11.62
CA LEU A 174 10.22 -15.29 -12.41
C LEU A 174 11.26 -14.71 -13.38
N PRO A 175 10.90 -14.48 -14.66
CA PRO A 175 11.76 -13.75 -15.61
C PRO A 175 12.25 -12.41 -15.06
N ALA A 176 11.37 -11.59 -14.45
CA ALA A 176 11.79 -10.31 -13.87
C ALA A 176 12.90 -10.47 -12.81
N VAL A 177 12.84 -11.52 -11.98
CA VAL A 177 13.86 -11.80 -10.97
C VAL A 177 15.18 -12.21 -11.61
N ARG A 178 15.14 -13.08 -12.62
CA ARG A 178 16.36 -13.52 -13.33
C ARG A 178 17.03 -12.40 -14.12
N GLU A 179 16.25 -11.44 -14.59
CA GLU A 179 16.70 -10.31 -15.40
C GLU A 179 17.08 -9.09 -14.56
N GLY A 180 17.02 -9.18 -13.22
CA GLY A 180 17.36 -8.07 -12.33
C GLY A 180 16.31 -6.96 -12.30
N ARG A 181 15.10 -7.21 -12.79
CA ARG A 181 13.95 -6.29 -12.84
C ARG A 181 13.01 -6.47 -11.63
N ALA A 182 13.54 -6.95 -10.52
CA ALA A 182 12.74 -7.25 -9.34
C ALA A 182 13.38 -6.75 -8.04
N ILE A 183 12.54 -6.22 -7.15
CA ILE A 183 12.93 -5.68 -5.85
C ILE A 183 12.27 -6.51 -4.76
N VAL A 184 13.04 -6.95 -3.76
CA VAL A 184 12.48 -7.41 -2.48
C VAL A 184 12.59 -6.25 -1.51
N MET A 185 11.45 -5.71 -1.06
CA MET A 185 11.45 -4.51 -0.23
C MET A 185 12.13 -4.77 1.12
N PRO A 186 13.06 -3.89 1.54
CA PRO A 186 13.53 -3.85 2.92
C PRO A 186 12.36 -3.72 3.89
N LYS A 187 12.57 -4.16 5.13
CA LYS A 187 11.52 -4.27 6.14
C LYS A 187 10.87 -2.91 6.44
N GLU A 188 11.66 -1.85 6.46
CA GLU A 188 11.22 -0.47 6.74
C GLU A 188 10.36 0.06 5.60
N LEU A 189 10.80 -0.12 4.34
CA LEU A 189 10.03 0.25 3.15
C LEU A 189 8.70 -0.53 3.08
N SER A 190 8.74 -1.84 3.36
CA SER A 190 7.55 -2.70 3.45
C SER A 190 6.52 -2.20 4.49
N GLN A 191 6.98 -1.71 5.65
CA GLN A 191 6.12 -1.13 6.67
C GLN A 191 5.53 0.22 6.23
N ALA A 192 6.36 1.12 5.70
CA ALA A 192 5.90 2.42 5.22
C ALA A 192 4.83 2.28 4.12
N PHE A 193 5.06 1.37 3.20
CA PHE A 193 4.14 1.02 2.13
C PHE A 193 2.80 0.46 2.64
N SER A 194 2.79 -0.14 3.83
CA SER A 194 1.59 -0.70 4.46
C SER A 194 0.75 0.35 5.19
N LEU A 195 1.36 1.42 5.73
CA LEU A 195 0.70 2.43 6.55
C LEU A 195 -0.22 3.39 5.76
N ALA A 196 0.12 3.69 4.51
CA ALA A 196 -0.67 4.56 3.62
C ALA A 196 -1.01 5.94 4.22
N THR A 197 -0.04 6.58 4.88
CA THR A 197 -0.11 7.97 5.35
C THR A 197 0.74 8.88 4.46
N ALA A 198 0.58 10.20 4.54
CA ALA A 198 1.46 11.13 3.82
C ALA A 198 2.93 10.91 4.13
N GLU A 199 3.28 10.82 5.42
CA GLU A 199 4.68 10.61 5.82
C GLU A 199 5.22 9.25 5.38
N SER A 200 4.40 8.19 5.46
CA SER A 200 4.84 6.88 5.01
C SER A 200 4.99 6.83 3.49
N THR A 201 4.18 7.58 2.73
CA THR A 201 4.36 7.74 1.29
C THR A 201 5.61 8.54 0.97
N ASN A 202 5.88 9.66 1.65
CA ASN A 202 7.10 10.43 1.47
C ASN A 202 8.35 9.56 1.65
N TYR A 203 8.42 8.85 2.77
CA TYR A 203 9.50 7.90 3.03
C TYR A 203 9.58 6.80 1.96
N ALA A 204 8.44 6.24 1.55
CA ALA A 204 8.43 5.20 0.52
C ALA A 204 8.91 5.73 -0.84
N LEU A 205 8.65 6.99 -1.18
CA LEU A 205 9.17 7.62 -2.40
C LEU A 205 10.70 7.80 -2.30
N ASP A 206 11.20 8.31 -1.18
CA ASP A 206 12.65 8.49 -0.95
C ASP A 206 13.43 7.18 -1.13
N GLU A 207 12.91 6.07 -0.63
CA GLU A 207 13.59 4.78 -0.66
C GLU A 207 13.35 3.99 -1.96
N ARG A 208 12.17 4.13 -2.58
CA ARG A 208 11.79 3.28 -3.73
C ARG A 208 12.20 3.88 -5.06
N VAL A 209 12.18 5.20 -5.22
CA VAL A 209 12.54 5.84 -6.50
C VAL A 209 13.94 5.41 -6.96
N PRO A 210 14.99 5.47 -6.12
CA PRO A 210 16.32 5.01 -6.52
C PRO A 210 16.35 3.52 -6.92
N LEU A 211 15.59 2.68 -6.21
CA LEU A 211 15.50 1.26 -6.55
C LEU A 211 14.81 1.03 -7.91
N LEU A 212 13.83 1.85 -8.26
CA LEU A 212 13.16 1.79 -9.56
C LEU A 212 14.07 2.30 -10.68
N GLU A 213 14.80 3.40 -10.46
CA GLU A 213 15.81 3.91 -11.39
C GLU A 213 16.88 2.87 -11.74
N ASP A 214 17.26 2.04 -10.77
CA ASP A 214 18.27 0.98 -10.97
C ASP A 214 17.77 -0.16 -11.88
N ILE A 215 16.46 -0.42 -11.90
CA ILE A 215 15.90 -1.62 -12.57
C ILE A 215 15.04 -1.30 -13.80
N VAL A 216 14.58 -0.06 -13.95
CA VAL A 216 13.83 0.41 -15.11
C VAL A 216 14.78 1.15 -16.04
N PRO A 217 15.10 0.59 -17.22
CA PRO A 217 16.01 1.25 -18.16
C PRO A 217 15.40 2.53 -18.74
N VAL A 218 16.25 3.55 -18.91
CA VAL A 218 15.97 4.83 -19.60
C VAL A 218 15.88 4.65 -21.11
#